data_AF-A0A0A7FYB1-F1
#
_entry.id   AF-A0A0A7FYB1-F1
#
_cell.length_a   1.000
_cell.length_b   1.000
_cell.length_c   1.000
_cell.angle_alpha   90.00
_cell.angle_beta   90.00
_cell.angle_gamma   90.00
#
_symmetry.space_group_name_H-M   'P 1'
#
loop_
_entity.id
_entity.type
_entity.pdbx_description
1 polymer ?
#
loop_
_entity_poly.entity_id
_entity_poly.type
_entity_poly.pdbx_seq_one_letter_code
_entity_poly.pdbx_strand_id
1 'polypeptide(L)'
;MKKVNKGILTLLLAFIPLAIELLLILLTLYKNIGGVIWSTHFSIIILLFIIGMGLVSNKKLIQRIGIVALCVLTIFLGIMGYYDYIRWFSTIVGIVLFIYFAVVGMTMKKLKKL
;
A
#
# COMPACT_ATOMS: atom_id res chain seq x y z
N MET A 1 16.51 24.95 10.56
CA MET A 1 15.57 23.95 9.99
C MET A 1 16.31 23.12 8.94
N LYS A 2 16.52 21.81 9.15
CA LYS A 2 17.13 20.93 8.13
C LYS A 2 16.16 20.82 6.94
N LYS A 3 16.59 21.23 5.75
CA LYS A 3 15.86 21.02 4.49
C LYS A 3 15.73 19.51 4.27
N VAL A 4 14.57 18.92 4.61
CA VAL A 4 14.27 17.53 4.26
C VAL A 4 14.26 17.45 2.72
N ASN A 5 15.04 16.51 2.18
CA ASN A 5 15.06 16.27 0.74
C ASN A 5 13.68 15.76 0.32
N LYS A 6 12.94 16.58 -0.44
CA LYS A 6 11.56 16.32 -0.90
C LYS A 6 11.44 14.95 -1.61
N GLY A 7 12.49 14.51 -2.32
CA GLY A 7 12.52 13.20 -2.98
C GLY A 7 12.55 12.03 -2.00
N ILE A 8 13.33 12.13 -0.93
CA ILE A 8 13.43 11.10 0.12
C ILE A 8 12.12 11.00 0.89
N LEU A 9 11.50 12.14 1.24
CA LEU A 9 10.21 12.18 1.91
C LEU A 9 9.11 11.51 1.07
N THR A 10 9.10 11.77 -0.23
CA THR A 10 8.17 11.18 -1.19
C THR A 10 8.30 9.66 -1.25
N LEU A 11 9.55 9.18 -1.30
CA LEU A 11 9.83 7.75 -1.34
C LEU A 11 9.42 7.07 -0.04
N LEU A 12 9.72 7.66 1.12
CA LEU A 12 9.28 7.15 2.41
C LEU A 12 7.76 7.05 2.49
N LEU A 13 7.03 8.12 2.18
CA LEU A 13 5.56 8.12 2.23
C LEU A 13 4.93 7.07 1.31
N ALA A 14 5.51 6.83 0.12
CA ALA A 14 4.98 5.83 -0.80
C ALA A 14 5.11 4.38 -0.28
N PHE A 15 6.12 4.09 0.54
CA PHE A 15 6.43 2.74 1.00
C PHE A 15 6.12 2.48 2.49
N ILE A 16 5.56 3.45 3.23
CA ILE A 16 5.10 3.23 4.62
C ILE A 16 4.13 2.04 4.72
N PRO A 17 3.08 1.92 3.88
CA PRO A 17 2.17 0.77 3.96
C PRO A 17 2.88 -0.57 3.71
N LEU A 18 3.87 -0.60 2.82
CA LEU A 18 4.68 -1.79 2.55
C LEU A 18 5.51 -2.19 3.78
N ALA A 19 6.13 -1.21 4.47
CA ALA A 19 6.90 -1.48 5.68
C ALA A 19 6.03 -2.02 6.83
N ILE A 20 4.80 -1.51 6.96
CA ILE A 20 3.83 -2.00 7.94
C ILE A 20 3.45 -3.46 7.64
N GLU A 21 3.16 -3.78 6.37
CA GLU A 21 2.81 -5.14 5.97
C GLU A 21 3.97 -6.12 6.21
N LEU A 22 5.20 -5.72 5.89
CA LEU A 22 6.39 -6.52 6.17
C LEU A 22 6.57 -6.79 7.67
N LEU A 23 6.28 -5.79 8.51
CA LEU A 23 6.31 -5.94 9.97
C LEU A 23 5.24 -6.93 10.46
N LEU A 24 4.03 -6.89 9.89
CA LEU A 24 2.96 -7.83 10.21
C LEU A 24 3.35 -9.27 9.84
N ILE A 25 4.02 -9.46 8.71
CA ILE A 25 4.50 -10.79 8.29
C ILE A 25 5.57 -11.33 9.22
N LEU A 26 6.51 -10.50 9.66
CA LEU A 26 7.50 -10.90 10.66
C LEU A 26 6.83 -11.38 11.97
N LEU A 27 5.76 -10.70 12.39
CA LEU A 27 4.98 -11.07 13.57
C LEU A 27 4.17 -12.36 13.39
N THR A 28 3.61 -12.61 12.21
CA THR A 28 2.83 -13.82 11.92
C THR A 28 3.71 -15.04 11.64
N LEU A 29 4.89 -14.85 11.03
CA LEU A 29 5.93 -15.86 10.89
C LEU A 29 6.40 -16.38 12.25
N TYR A 30 6.60 -15.48 13.22
CA TYR A 30 6.97 -15.85 14.59
C TYR A 30 5.91 -16.74 15.26
N LYS A 31 4.63 -16.57 14.92
CA LYS A 31 3.51 -17.37 15.47
C LYS A 31 3.19 -18.64 14.67
N ASN A 32 3.96 -18.97 13.63
CA ASN A 32 3.85 -20.17 12.80
C ASN A 32 2.43 -20.45 12.28
N ILE A 33 1.72 -19.40 11.85
CA ILE A 33 0.33 -19.50 11.42
C ILE A 33 0.28 -19.81 9.90
N GLY A 34 0.06 -21.10 9.55
CA GLY A 34 -0.42 -21.69 8.27
C GLY A 34 -0.10 -21.07 6.89
N GLY A 35 0.16 -21.93 5.89
CA GLY A 35 0.54 -21.52 4.52
C GLY A 35 -0.45 -20.63 3.74
N VAL A 36 -1.76 -20.67 4.04
CA VAL A 36 -2.79 -19.84 3.37
C VAL A 36 -2.69 -18.35 3.76
N ILE A 37 -2.20 -18.08 4.97
CA ILE A 37 -1.97 -16.71 5.46
C ILE A 37 -0.76 -16.12 4.72
N TRP A 38 0.23 -16.97 4.41
CA TRP A 38 1.45 -16.57 3.70
C TRP A 38 1.19 -16.12 2.26
N SER A 39 0.38 -16.87 1.50
CA SER A 39 0.07 -16.52 0.10
C SER A 39 -0.75 -15.22 -0.01
N THR A 40 -1.60 -14.97 0.98
CA THR A 40 -2.39 -13.73 1.10
C THR A 40 -1.51 -12.51 1.32
N HIS A 41 -0.64 -12.56 2.33
CA HIS A 41 0.29 -11.47 2.64
C HIS A 41 1.25 -11.18 1.48
N PHE A 42 1.75 -12.24 0.82
CA PHE A 42 2.65 -12.10 -0.32
C PHE A 42 2.01 -11.33 -1.47
N SER A 43 0.72 -11.59 -1.74
CA SER A 43 -0.05 -10.87 -2.78
C SER A 43 -0.23 -9.39 -2.42
N ILE A 44 -0.48 -9.09 -1.14
CA ILE A 44 -0.60 -7.71 -0.63
C ILE A 44 0.73 -6.95 -0.78
N ILE A 45 1.87 -7.57 -0.43
CA ILE A 45 3.21 -6.96 -0.61
C ILE A 45 3.45 -6.55 -2.06
N ILE A 46 3.20 -7.47 -3.01
CA ILE A 46 3.44 -7.21 -4.44
C ILE A 46 2.60 -6.01 -4.90
N LEU A 47 1.32 -5.98 -4.52
CA LEU A 47 0.43 -4.88 -4.87
C LEU A 47 0.90 -3.55 -4.25
N LEU A 48 1.26 -3.55 -2.95
CA LEU A 48 1.79 -2.37 -2.26
C LEU A 48 3.08 -1.84 -2.91
N PHE A 49 3.97 -2.75 -3.34
CA PHE A 49 5.20 -2.37 -4.04
C PHE A 49 4.90 -1.72 -5.40
N ILE A 50 3.99 -2.29 -6.19
CA ILE A 50 3.57 -1.73 -7.48
C ILE A 50 2.92 -0.34 -7.29
N ILE A 51 2.08 -0.17 -6.26
CA ILE A 51 1.46 1.11 -5.93
C ILE A 51 2.51 2.16 -5.57
N GLY A 52 3.48 1.81 -4.70
CA GLY A 52 4.57 2.70 -4.32
C GLY A 52 5.41 3.15 -5.53
N MET A 53 5.78 2.21 -6.40
CA MET A 53 6.49 2.50 -7.66
C MET A 53 5.65 3.38 -8.60
N GLY A 54 4.34 3.13 -8.68
CA GLY A 54 3.38 3.95 -9.42
C GLY A 54 3.37 5.42 -8.99
N LEU A 55 3.38 5.66 -7.67
CA LEU A 55 3.36 7.00 -7.08
C LEU A 55 4.63 7.79 -7.32
N VAL A 56 5.79 7.15 -7.15
CA VAL A 56 7.09 7.83 -7.28
C VAL A 56 7.45 8.09 -8.74
N SER A 57 7.01 7.22 -9.65
CA SER A 57 7.36 7.30 -11.08
C SER A 57 6.90 8.59 -11.77
N ASN A 58 7.70 9.04 -12.73
CA ASN A 58 7.35 10.14 -13.66
C ASN A 58 6.69 9.63 -14.95
N LYS A 59 6.73 8.32 -15.22
CA LYS A 59 6.16 7.74 -16.43
C LYS A 59 4.65 7.55 -16.26
N LYS A 60 3.85 8.19 -17.13
CA LYS A 60 2.37 8.11 -17.11
C LYS A 60 1.84 6.67 -17.12
N LEU A 61 2.50 5.77 -17.86
CA LEU A 61 2.14 4.36 -17.91
C LEU A 61 2.26 3.69 -16.52
N ILE A 62 3.39 3.88 -15.84
CA ILE A 62 3.66 3.29 -14.52
C ILE A 62 2.71 3.86 -13.46
N GLN A 63 2.38 5.15 -13.55
CA GLN A 63 1.36 5.77 -12.69
C GLN A 63 -0.01 5.13 -12.86
N ARG A 64 -0.43 4.87 -14.11
CA ARG A 64 -1.71 4.18 -14.38
C ARG A 64 -1.72 2.76 -13.82
N ILE A 65 -0.62 2.02 -14.00
CA ILE A 65 -0.47 0.67 -13.43
C ILE A 65 -0.60 0.71 -11.91
N GLY A 66 0.03 1.68 -11.23
CA GLY A 66 -0.10 1.86 -9.78
C GLY A 66 -1.53 2.17 -9.33
N ILE A 67 -2.28 2.97 -10.08
CA ILE A 67 -3.70 3.25 -9.80
C ILE A 67 -4.56 1.98 -9.96
N VAL A 68 -4.32 1.21 -11.02
CA VAL A 68 -5.03 -0.05 -11.23
C VAL A 68 -4.71 -1.03 -10.10
N ALA A 69 -3.44 -1.14 -9.70
CA ALA A 69 -3.02 -1.98 -8.58
C ALA A 69 -3.69 -1.57 -7.25
N LEU A 70 -3.87 -0.26 -7.02
CA LEU A 70 -4.61 0.24 -5.85
C LEU A 70 -6.08 -0.21 -5.87
N CYS A 71 -6.75 -0.14 -7.01
CA CYS A 71 -8.11 -0.65 -7.16
C CYS A 71 -8.19 -2.15 -6.90
N VAL A 72 -7.27 -2.93 -7.48
CA VAL A 72 -7.20 -4.38 -7.28
C VAL A 72 -6.98 -4.72 -5.80
N LEU A 73 -6.06 -4.03 -5.12
CA LEU A 73 -5.81 -4.21 -3.68
C LEU A 73 -7.07 -3.91 -2.85
N THR A 74 -7.78 -2.84 -3.17
CA THR A 74 -8.99 -2.43 -2.44
C THR A 74 -10.11 -3.46 -2.61
N ILE A 75 -10.31 -3.96 -3.83
CA ILE A 75 -11.29 -5.03 -4.10
C ILE A 75 -10.90 -6.31 -3.38
N PHE A 76 -9.62 -6.69 -3.43
CA PHE A 76 -9.11 -7.88 -2.77
C PHE A 76 -9.34 -7.85 -1.26
N LEU A 77 -9.02 -6.73 -0.60
CA LEU A 77 -9.30 -6.51 0.82
C LEU A 77 -10.80 -6.42 1.14
N GLY A 78 -11.60 -5.93 0.19
CA GLY A 78 -13.06 -5.99 0.28
C GLY A 78 -13.59 -7.43 0.30
N ILE A 79 -13.08 -8.29 -0.58
CA ILE A 79 -13.43 -9.72 -0.60
C ILE A 79 -12.99 -10.40 0.70
N MET A 80 -11.76 -10.14 1.18
CA MET A 80 -11.28 -10.67 2.46
C MET A 80 -12.13 -10.20 3.64
N GLY A 81 -12.66 -8.99 3.57
CA GLY A 81 -13.61 -8.42 4.53
C GLY A 81 -14.80 -9.32 4.89
N TYR A 82 -15.27 -10.12 3.93
CA TYR A 82 -16.37 -11.07 4.12
C TYR A 82 -15.96 -12.28 4.95
N TYR A 83 -14.67 -12.64 4.93
CA TYR A 83 -14.11 -13.82 5.60
C TYR A 83 -13.34 -13.47 6.88
N ASP A 84 -13.33 -12.19 7.28
CA ASP A 84 -12.61 -11.78 8.48
C ASP A 84 -13.21 -12.36 9.76
N TYR A 85 -12.33 -12.66 10.71
CA TYR A 85 -12.74 -12.98 12.07
C TYR A 85 -13.48 -11.81 12.74
N ILE A 86 -12.97 -10.58 12.56
CA ILE A 86 -13.68 -9.35 12.92
C ILE A 86 -14.33 -8.82 11.66
N ARG A 87 -15.66 -8.92 11.59
CA ARG A 87 -16.43 -8.56 10.40
C ARG A 87 -16.01 -7.18 9.85
N TRP A 88 -15.72 -7.12 8.55
CA TRP A 88 -15.33 -5.90 7.81
C TRP A 88 -13.95 -5.30 8.11
N PHE A 89 -13.11 -5.92 8.95
CA PHE A 89 -11.81 -5.37 9.33
C PHE A 89 -10.91 -5.07 8.11
N SER A 90 -10.70 -6.06 7.23
CA SER A 90 -9.91 -5.96 6.00
C SER A 90 -10.52 -4.94 5.02
N THR A 91 -11.85 -4.84 4.95
CA THR A 91 -12.51 -3.80 4.13
C THR A 91 -12.17 -2.39 4.63
N ILE A 92 -12.21 -2.18 5.96
CA ILE A 92 -11.85 -0.90 6.57
C ILE A 92 -10.37 -0.59 6.28
N VAL A 93 -9.48 -1.56 6.42
CA VAL A 93 -8.05 -1.41 6.08
C VAL A 93 -7.88 -1.01 4.60
N GLY A 94 -8.61 -1.64 3.69
CA GLY A 94 -8.59 -1.32 2.26
C GLY A 94 -9.03 0.12 1.98
N ILE A 95 -10.10 0.59 2.62
CA ILE A 95 -10.59 1.98 2.48
C ILE A 95 -9.54 2.97 3.02
N VAL A 96 -8.95 2.69 4.18
CA VAL A 96 -7.90 3.54 4.77
C VAL A 96 -6.68 3.63 3.85
N LEU A 97 -6.24 2.51 3.27
CA LEU A 97 -5.14 2.47 2.31
C LEU A 97 -5.47 3.26 1.04
N PHE A 98 -6.69 3.14 0.52
CA PHE A 98 -7.14 3.90 -0.63
C PHE A 98 -7.06 5.41 -0.38
N ILE A 99 -7.60 5.88 0.74
CA ILE A 99 -7.56 7.29 1.14
C ILE A 99 -6.11 7.74 1.32
N TYR A 100 -5.29 6.95 2.01
CA TYR A 100 -3.87 7.24 2.23
C TYR A 100 -3.14 7.49 0.91
N PHE A 101 -3.23 6.56 -0.05
CA PHE A 101 -2.54 6.68 -1.32
C PHE A 101 -3.11 7.79 -2.21
N ALA A 102 -4.42 8.08 -2.10
CA ALA A 102 -5.01 9.23 -2.78
C ALA A 102 -4.44 10.56 -2.25
N VAL A 103 -4.35 10.72 -0.93
CA VAL A 103 -3.78 11.91 -0.27
C VAL A 103 -2.30 12.07 -0.62
N VAL A 104 -1.53 11.00 -0.53
CA VAL A 104 -0.11 11.00 -0.91
C VAL A 104 0.06 11.35 -2.39
N GLY A 105 -0.73 10.75 -3.28
CA GLY A 105 -0.69 11.05 -4.72
C GLY A 105 -1.04 12.51 -5.05
N MET A 106 -2.04 13.10 -4.40
CA MET A 106 -2.36 14.52 -4.55
C MET A 106 -1.23 15.43 -4.06
N THR A 107 -0.63 15.09 -2.91
CA THR A 107 0.48 15.83 -2.32
C THR A 107 1.71 15.80 -3.23
N MET A 108 2.02 14.64 -3.82
CA MET A 108 3.10 14.48 -4.79
C MET A 108 2.87 15.27 -6.08
N LYS A 109 1.64 15.30 -6.60
CA LYS A 109 1.29 16.13 -7.77
C LYS A 109 1.48 17.62 -7.50
N LYS A 110 1.14 18.09 -6.30
CA LYS A 110 1.39 19.48 -5.88
C LYS A 110 2.90 19.76 -5.76
N LEU A 111 3.67 18.84 -5.19
CA LEU A 111 5.13 18.94 -5.05
C LEU A 111 5.88 18.97 -6.39
N LYS A 112 5.42 18.24 -7.42
CA LYS A 112 6.01 18.25 -8.78
C LYS A 112 5.65 19.49 -9.61
N LYS A 113 4.63 20.26 -9.20
CA LYS A 113 4.20 21.50 -9.86
C LYS A 113 4.92 22.75 -9.32
N LEU A 114 5.54 22.66 -8.14
CA LEU A 114 6.34 23.71 -7.49
C LEU A 114 7.81 23.55 -7.86
#